data_AF-A0A2P7R443-F1
#
_entry.id   AF-A0A2P7R443-F1
#
_cell.length_a   1.000
_cell.length_b   1.000
_cell.length_c   1.000
_cell.angle_alpha   90.00
_cell.angle_beta   90.00
_cell.angle_gamma   90.00
#
_symmetry.space_group_name_H-M   'P 1'
#
loop_
_entity.id
_entity.type
_entity.pdbx_description
1 polymer ?
#
loop_
_entity_poly.entity_id
_entity_poly.type
_entity_poly.pdbx_seq_one_letter_code
_entity_poly.pdbx_strand_id
1 'polypeptide(L)' 'MGTLLKWLLLALLGVLLLSDIRLDTSLYRYADNRLEIAFPRWQPDSPWLYLLWIPGQGVFSCCQAAKTDLDQPAEIPLW' A
#
# COMPACT_ATOMS: atom_id res chain seq x y z
N MET A 1 30.70 4.22 7.08
CA MET A 1 29.53 4.49 6.22
C MET A 1 28.78 3.20 5.80
N GLY A 2 29.45 2.15 5.30
CA GLY A 2 28.76 0.92 4.83
C GLY A 2 27.96 0.15 5.89
N THR A 3 28.43 0.12 7.15
CA THR A 3 27.73 -0.59 8.24
C THR A 3 26.37 0.05 8.55
N LEU A 4 26.29 1.38 8.57
CA LEU A 4 25.03 2.12 8.80
C LEU A 4 24.01 1.86 7.68
N LEU A 5 24.47 1.91 6.42
CA LEU A 5 23.62 1.61 5.27
C LEU A 5 23.07 0.18 5.32
N LYS A 6 23.90 -0.80 5.72
CA LYS A 6 23.46 -2.19 5.89
C LYS A 6 22.33 -2.31 6.92
N TRP A 7 22.48 -1.65 8.08
CA TRP A 7 21.46 -1.67 9.13
C TRP A 7 20.18 -0.94 8.69
N LEU A 8 20.31 0.15 7.93
CA LEU A 8 19.15 0.87 7.39
C LEU A 8 18.39 0.02 6.38
N LEU A 9 19.08 -0.71 5.50
CA LEU A 9 18.45 -1.66 4.57
C LEU A 9 17.76 -2.82 5.29
N LEU A 10 18.38 -3.35 6.35
CA LEU A 10 17.77 -4.40 7.18
C LEU A 10 16.53 -3.91 7.90
N ALA A 11 16.57 -2.68 8.46
CA ALA A 11 15.41 -2.07 9.09
C ALA A 11 14.28 -1.82 8.09
N LEU A 12 14.60 -1.31 6.90
CA LEU A 12 13.64 -1.12 5.80
C LEU A 12 12.98 -2.43 5.39
N LEU A 13 13.78 -3.49 5.24
CA LEU A 13 13.28 -4.83 4.92
C LEU A 13 12.37 -5.36 6.03
N GLY A 14 12.75 -5.19 7.30
CA GLY A 14 11.93 -5.59 8.44
C GLY A 14 10.58 -4.87 8.44
N VAL A 15 10.58 -3.56 8.20
CA VAL A 15 9.36 -2.75 8.09
C VAL A 15 8.46 -3.25 6.96
N LEU A 16 9.01 -3.53 5.78
CA LEU A 16 8.25 -4.05 4.64
C LEU A 16 7.62 -5.41 4.94
N LEU A 17 8.35 -6.31 5.62
CA LEU A 17 7.82 -7.62 6.01
C LEU A 17 6.69 -7.54 7.03
N LEU A 18 6.68 -6.49 7.86
CA LEU A 18 5.63 -6.23 8.86
C LEU A 18 4.43 -5.48 8.27
N SER A 19 4.55 -4.92 7.07
CA SER A 19 3.45 -4.24 6.38
C SER A 19 2.42 -5.24 5.85
N ASP A 20 1.15 -4.86 5.87
CA ASP A 20 0.12 -5.54 5.09
C ASP A 20 0.27 -5.09 3.63
N ILE A 21 0.67 -6.02 2.76
CA ILE A 21 0.85 -5.79 1.33
C ILE A 21 -0.23 -6.57 0.60
N ARG A 22 -1.17 -5.86 -0.01
CA ARG A 22 -2.23 -6.47 -0.84
C ARG A 22 -1.95 -6.17 -2.30
N LEU A 23 -1.89 -7.24 -3.08
CA LEU A 23 -1.68 -7.17 -4.51
C LEU A 23 -2.86 -7.84 -5.20
N ASP A 24 -3.71 -7.02 -5.80
CA ASP A 24 -4.82 -7.50 -6.61
C ASP A 24 -4.44 -7.33 -8.08
N THR A 25 -4.27 -8.47 -8.74
CA THR A 25 -3.94 -8.51 -10.16
C THR A 25 -4.96 -9.35 -10.90
N SER A 26 -5.39 -8.85 -12.06
CA SER A 26 -6.29 -9.53 -12.97
C SER A 26 -5.74 -9.46 -14.39
N LEU A 27 -5.67 -10.63 -15.04
CA LEU A 27 -5.29 -10.76 -16.45
C LEU A 27 -6.32 -10.18 -17.42
N TYR A 28 -7.57 -10.00 -16.98
CA TYR A 28 -8.66 -9.52 -17.83
C TYR A 28 -9.10 -8.10 -17.48
N ARG A 29 -8.81 -7.64 -16.27
CA ARG A 29 -9.16 -6.30 -15.78
C ARG A 29 -7.91 -5.56 -15.34
N TYR A 30 -7.04 -5.26 -16.30
CA TYR A 30 -5.80 -4.52 -16.05
C TYR A 30 -6.05 -3.12 -15.44
N ALA A 31 -7.20 -2.51 -15.76
CA ALA A 31 -7.64 -1.24 -15.17
C ALA A 31 -7.85 -1.32 -13.65
N ASP A 32 -8.13 -2.52 -13.13
CA ASP A 32 -8.44 -2.75 -11.71
C ASP A 32 -7.25 -3.33 -10.94
N ASN A 33 -6.10 -3.52 -11.60
CA ASN A 33 -4.87 -3.93 -10.94
C ASN A 33 -4.52 -2.87 -9.89
N ARG A 34 -4.38 -3.28 -8.64
CA ARG A 34 -4.03 -2.39 -7.53
C ARG A 34 -2.99 -3.01 -6.61
N LEU A 35 -2.10 -2.16 -6.13
CA LEU A 35 -1.13 -2.46 -5.10
C LEU A 35 -1.43 -1.58 -3.90
N GLU A 36 -1.61 -2.19 -2.75
CA GLU A 36 -1.86 -1.54 -1.47
C GLU A 36 -0.76 -1.95 -0.49
N ILE A 37 -0.18 -0.98 0.20
CA ILE A 37 0.81 -1.21 1.26
C ILE A 37 0.38 -0.39 2.47
N ALA A 38 -0.07 -1.08 3.51
CA ALA A 38 -0.35 -0.50 4.82
C ALA A 38 0.81 -0.83 5.77
N PHE A 39 1.60 0.18 6.09
CA PHE A 39 2.77 -0.04 6.91
C PHE A 39 2.41 -0.18 8.41
N PRO A 40 3.19 -0.95 9.19
CA PRO A 40 2.83 -1.31 10.56
C PRO A 40 2.89 -0.11 11.51
N ARG A 41 1.91 0.01 12.41
CA ARG A 41 1.91 0.98 13.50
C ARG A 41 1.69 0.27 14.83
N TRP A 42 2.25 0.84 15.90
CA TRP A 42 2.01 0.37 17.27
C TRP A 42 0.54 0.49 17.73
N GLN A 43 -0.24 1.42 17.15
CA GLN A 43 -1.68 1.57 17.39
C GLN A 43 -2.48 1.06 16.18
N PRO A 44 -3.55 0.28 16.38
CA PRO A 44 -4.25 -0.43 15.30
C PRO A 44 -5.22 0.45 14.49
N ASP A 45 -5.48 1.69 14.90
CA ASP A 45 -6.53 2.52 14.31
C ASP A 45 -6.21 2.99 12.89
N SER A 46 -4.92 3.15 12.56
CA SER A 46 -4.47 3.54 11.21
C SER A 46 -3.00 3.18 10.99
N PRO A 47 -2.62 2.77 9.76
CA PRO A 47 -1.21 2.65 9.41
C PRO A 47 -0.53 4.03 9.47
N TRP A 48 0.76 4.06 9.83
CA TRP A 48 1.57 5.30 9.79
C TRP A 48 1.78 5.81 8.36
N LEU A 49 1.79 4.90 7.39
CA LEU A 49 1.87 5.22 5.97
C LEU A 49 1.00 4.23 5.20
N TYR A 50 0.22 4.76 4.26
CA TYR A 50 -0.55 3.97 3.33
C TYR A 50 -0.16 4.35 1.91
N LEU A 51 0.07 3.36 1.06
CA LEU A 51 0.34 3.53 -0.36
C LEU A 51 -0.71 2.76 -1.16
N LEU A 52 -1.39 3.44 -2.07
CA LEU A 52 -2.28 2.84 -3.07
C LEU A 52 -1.76 3.21 -4.46
N TRP A 53 -1.60 2.22 -5.30
CA TRP A 53 -1.23 2.41 -6.69
C TRP A 53 -2.11 1.57 -7.59
N ILE A 54 -2.81 2.22 -8.52
CA ILE A 54 -3.66 1.61 -9.54
C ILE A 54 -3.05 1.92 -10.90
N PRO A 55 -2.09 1.11 -11.40
CA PRO A 55 -1.36 1.38 -12.65
C PRO A 55 -2.29 1.57 -13.85
N GLY A 56 -3.37 0.79 -13.94
CA GLY A 56 -4.31 0.86 -15.05
C GLY A 56 -5.12 2.16 -15.11
N GLN A 57 -5.19 2.91 -14.02
CA GLN A 57 -5.90 4.20 -13.92
C GLN A 57 -4.93 5.38 -13.75
N GLY A 58 -3.62 5.13 -13.67
CA GLY A 58 -2.62 6.17 -13.37
C GLY A 58 -2.77 6.80 -11.97
N VAL A 59 -3.55 6.17 -11.08
CA VAL A 59 -3.80 6.69 -9.74
C VAL A 59 -2.67 6.25 -8.82
N PHE A 60 -2.06 7.21 -8.15
CA PHE A 60 -1.12 6.98 -7.07
C PHE A 60 -1.51 7.86 -5.88
N SER A 61 -1.77 7.22 -4.75
CA SER A 61 -2.12 7.88 -3.50
C SER A 61 -1.12 7.44 -2.45
N CYS A 62 -0.40 8.39 -1.86
CA CYS A 62 0.40 8.14 -0.65
C CYS A 62 -0.22 8.85 0.54
N CYS A 63 0.14 8.38 1.72
CA CYS A 63 0.16 9.20 2.94
C CYS A 63 -1.22 9.44 3.58
N GLN A 64 -2.24 8.65 3.21
CA GLN A 64 -3.56 8.77 3.81
C GLN A 64 -3.65 7.97 5.13
N ALA A 65 -3.79 8.70 6.23
CA ALA A 65 -3.94 8.15 7.58
C ALA A 65 -5.42 7.93 7.92
N ALA A 66 -6.12 7.06 7.20
CA ALA A 66 -7.45 6.60 7.60
C ALA A 66 -7.80 5.30 6.89
N LYS A 67 -8.02 4.24 7.69
CA LYS A 67 -8.48 2.91 7.25
C LYS A 67 -9.92 2.93 6.71
N THR A 68 -10.63 4.05 6.87
CA THR A 68 -12.10 4.12 6.73
C THR A 68 -12.61 4.13 5.29
N ASP A 69 -11.79 4.46 4.27
CA ASP A 69 -12.26 4.58 2.88
C ASP A 69 -11.92 3.37 1.97
N LEU A 70 -11.21 2.35 2.47
CA LEU A 70 -10.66 1.27 1.63
C LEU A 70 -11.47 -0.04 1.64
N ASP A 71 -12.44 -0.17 2.53
CA ASP A 71 -13.40 -1.28 2.52
C ASP A 71 -14.64 -0.98 1.64
N GLN A 72 -14.75 0.23 1.08
CA GLN A 72 -15.74 0.48 0.04
C GLN A 72 -15.13 0.02 -1.29
N PRO A 73 -15.72 -0.99 -1.96
CA PRO A 73 -15.35 -1.24 -3.34
C PRO A 73 -15.58 0.06 -4.08
N ALA A 74 -14.56 0.58 -4.77
CA ALA A 74 -14.74 1.72 -5.64
C ALA A 74 -15.97 1.41 -6.50
N GLU A 75 -17.08 2.12 -6.26
CA GLU A 75 -18.26 2.03 -7.09
C GLU A 75 -17.82 2.61 -8.44
N ILE A 76 -17.28 1.75 -9.31
CA ILE A 76 -17.00 2.07 -10.69
C ILE A 76 -18.37 2.42 -11.28
N PRO A 77 -18.65 3.68 -11.62
CA PRO A 77 -19.94 4.00 -12.16
C PRO A 77 -20.00 3.36 -13.55
N LEU A 78 -20.87 2.36 -13.70
CA LEU A 78 -21.21 1.76 -14.98
C LEU A 78 -22.08 2.77 -15.74
N TRP A 79 -21.44 3.72 -16.41
CA TRP A 79 -22.04 4.44 -17.52
C TRP A 79 -21.05 4.56 -18.68
#